data_AF-A0A3N7G410-F1
#
_entry.id   AF-A0A3N7G410-F1
#
_cell.length_a   1.000
_cell.length_b   1.000
_cell.length_c   1.000
_cell.angle_alpha   90.00
_cell.angle_beta   90.00
_cell.angle_gamma   90.00
#
_symmetry.space_group_name_H-M   'P 1'
#
loop_
_entity.id
_entity.type
_entity.pdbx_description
1 polymer ?
#
loop_
_entity_poly.entity_id
_entity_poly.type
_entity_poly.pdbx_seq_one_letter_code
_entity_poly.pdbx_strand_id
1 'polypeptide(L)'
;MTRKKIPIKKIDNTTARQVSFSKRRRGLFKKACELSILCDAEIALMVFSATGKFFEYSNSSIGQVIERRNLHPKNLDKFSQPSVELQLDSAVHAMLNKEIAEKTRELRRTRGEDLQGLNMEELEKLEKLIEGSLCRVMETKGEKILKEVDALKSKEQQLIEENQRLTQRLMNLSKGQGHLLEQGQSSDSMVTNISSNSAYPRQDYDNSCSFLTLG
;
A
#
# COMPACT_ATOMS: atom_id res chain seq x y z
N MET A 1 42.09 -44.89 -10.49
CA MET A 1 42.30 -44.11 -9.25
C MET A 1 41.78 -44.92 -8.06
N THR A 2 42.66 -45.30 -7.13
CA THR A 2 42.32 -46.18 -6.00
C THR A 2 41.43 -45.46 -5.00
N ARG A 3 40.25 -46.01 -4.70
CA ARG A 3 39.25 -45.41 -3.82
C ARG A 3 39.70 -45.55 -2.36
N LYS A 4 40.24 -44.49 -1.76
CA LYS A 4 40.60 -44.50 -0.33
C LYS A 4 39.34 -44.53 0.53
N LYS A 5 39.32 -45.41 1.55
CA LYS A 5 38.28 -45.41 2.60
C LYS A 5 38.38 -44.10 3.37
N ILE A 6 37.25 -43.42 3.59
CA ILE A 6 37.18 -42.18 4.37
C ILE A 6 36.30 -42.38 5.61
N PRO A 7 36.61 -41.74 6.75
CA PRO A 7 35.77 -41.79 7.94
C PRO A 7 34.42 -41.09 7.72
N ILE A 8 33.37 -41.52 8.44
CA ILE A 8 32.05 -40.87 8.44
C ILE A 8 32.10 -39.67 9.40
N LYS A 9 32.63 -38.55 8.91
CA LYS A 9 32.64 -37.24 9.57
C LYS A 9 32.45 -36.14 8.52
N LYS A 10 32.18 -34.91 8.97
CA LYS A 10 32.10 -33.74 8.07
C LYS A 10 33.43 -33.60 7.31
N ILE A 11 33.36 -33.41 5.99
CA ILE A 11 34.54 -33.12 5.16
C ILE A 11 34.88 -31.65 5.33
N ASP A 12 36.07 -31.34 5.83
CA ASP A 12 36.46 -29.96 6.16
C ASP A 12 36.65 -29.09 4.92
N ASN A 13 37.38 -29.61 3.93
CA ASN A 13 37.60 -28.93 2.65
C ASN A 13 36.27 -28.72 1.89
N THR A 14 35.91 -27.45 1.67
CA THR A 14 34.63 -27.05 1.06
C THR A 14 34.47 -27.57 -0.37
N THR A 15 35.50 -27.51 -1.21
CA THR A 15 35.45 -28.00 -2.60
C THR A 15 35.26 -29.52 -2.65
N ALA A 16 36.04 -30.26 -1.85
CA ALA A 16 35.92 -31.70 -1.73
C ALA A 16 34.55 -32.12 -1.16
N ARG A 17 34.02 -31.34 -0.21
CA ARG A 17 32.67 -31.53 0.36
C ARG A 17 31.59 -31.31 -0.71
N GLN A 18 31.68 -30.28 -1.53
CA GLN A 18 30.71 -29.99 -2.60
C GLN A 18 30.70 -31.07 -3.69
N VAL A 19 31.89 -31.52 -4.14
CA VAL A 19 32.02 -32.61 -5.12
C VAL A 19 31.47 -33.92 -4.53
N SER A 20 31.80 -34.22 -3.26
CA SER A 20 31.32 -35.42 -2.57
C SER A 20 29.81 -35.38 -2.39
N PHE A 21 29.24 -34.25 -1.99
CA PHE A 21 27.81 -34.05 -1.87
C PHE A 21 27.10 -34.34 -3.19
N SER A 22 27.58 -33.72 -4.29
CA SER A 22 26.98 -33.90 -5.62
C SER A 22 26.99 -35.37 -6.07
N LYS A 23 28.12 -36.07 -5.88
CA LYS A 23 28.26 -37.50 -6.25
C LYS A 23 27.43 -38.41 -5.35
N ARG A 24 27.47 -38.21 -4.03
CA ARG A 24 26.75 -39.05 -3.05
C ARG A 24 25.25 -38.84 -3.11
N ARG A 25 24.77 -37.59 -3.25
CA ARG A 25 23.35 -37.27 -3.44
C ARG A 25 22.80 -37.96 -4.67
N ARG A 26 23.51 -37.86 -5.81
CA ARG A 26 23.12 -38.55 -7.05
C ARG A 26 23.08 -40.08 -6.86
N GLY A 27 24.09 -40.64 -6.19
CA GLY A 27 24.13 -42.08 -5.89
C GLY A 27 22.98 -42.52 -4.99
N LEU A 28 22.64 -41.73 -3.98
CA LEU A 28 21.52 -41.99 -3.08
C LEU A 28 20.17 -41.93 -3.82
N PHE A 29 19.97 -40.92 -4.65
CA PHE A 29 18.75 -40.80 -5.47
C PHE A 29 18.60 -41.97 -6.43
N LYS A 30 19.70 -42.41 -7.05
CA LYS A 30 19.68 -43.60 -7.91
C LYS A 30 19.26 -44.84 -7.12
N LYS A 31 19.79 -45.04 -5.91
CA LYS A 31 19.45 -46.19 -5.06
C LYS A 31 18.00 -46.15 -4.58
N ALA A 32 17.49 -44.98 -4.22
CA ALA A 32 16.08 -44.81 -3.88
C ALA A 32 15.16 -45.12 -5.08
N CYS A 33 15.54 -44.68 -6.28
CA CYS A 33 14.83 -45.03 -7.51
C CYS A 33 14.82 -46.53 -7.79
N GLU A 34 15.99 -47.17 -7.75
CA GLU A 34 16.10 -48.63 -7.89
C GLU A 34 15.19 -49.35 -6.87
N LEU A 35 15.20 -48.94 -5.61
CA LEU A 35 14.36 -49.56 -4.56
C LEU A 35 12.86 -49.34 -4.80
N SER A 36 12.47 -48.13 -5.19
CA SER A 36 11.06 -47.81 -5.46
C SER A 36 10.48 -48.68 -6.58
N ILE A 37 11.26 -48.92 -7.63
CA ILE A 37 10.84 -49.72 -8.78
C ILE A 37 10.87 -51.21 -8.45
N LEU A 38 11.94 -51.70 -7.82
CA LEU A 38 12.13 -53.13 -7.58
C LEU A 38 11.15 -53.70 -6.53
N CYS A 39 10.71 -52.85 -5.60
CA CYS A 39 9.89 -53.29 -4.46
C CYS A 39 8.53 -52.60 -4.40
N ASP A 40 8.14 -51.86 -5.45
CA ASP A 40 6.91 -51.05 -5.48
C ASP A 40 6.73 -50.19 -4.21
N ALA A 41 7.83 -49.57 -3.80
CA ALA A 41 7.90 -48.81 -2.57
C ALA A 41 7.77 -47.31 -2.85
N GLU A 42 6.88 -46.63 -2.13
CA GLU A 42 6.83 -45.16 -2.15
C GLU A 42 7.95 -44.55 -1.30
N ILE A 43 8.78 -43.73 -1.95
CA ILE A 43 9.98 -43.16 -1.35
C ILE A 43 10.04 -41.68 -1.68
N ALA A 44 10.32 -40.87 -0.66
CA ALA A 44 10.65 -39.45 -0.80
C ALA A 44 11.97 -39.15 -0.07
N LEU A 45 12.85 -38.38 -0.72
CA LEU A 45 14.11 -37.90 -0.18
C LEU A 45 14.17 -36.37 -0.29
N MET A 46 14.43 -35.71 0.84
CA MET A 46 14.64 -34.26 0.94
C MET A 46 16.06 -33.99 1.43
N VAL A 47 16.80 -33.16 0.71
CA VAL A 47 18.19 -32.85 1.05
C VAL A 47 18.45 -31.36 0.94
N PHE A 48 18.76 -30.72 2.08
CA PHE A 48 19.28 -29.35 2.12
C PHE A 48 20.80 -29.36 2.15
N SER A 49 21.42 -28.64 1.21
CA SER A 49 22.86 -28.41 1.26
C SER A 49 23.22 -27.38 2.32
N ALA A 50 24.50 -27.34 2.73
CA ALA A 50 25.02 -26.29 3.61
C ALA A 50 24.92 -24.87 2.99
N THR A 51 24.64 -24.77 1.68
CA THR A 51 24.39 -23.50 0.99
C THR A 51 22.90 -23.10 0.95
N GLY A 52 22.04 -23.83 1.67
CA GLY A 52 20.59 -23.61 1.66
C GLY A 52 19.85 -24.16 0.43
N LYS A 53 20.57 -24.59 -0.61
CA LYS A 53 19.93 -25.20 -1.79
C LYS A 53 19.22 -26.50 -1.44
N PHE A 54 17.96 -26.59 -1.85
CA PHE A 54 17.10 -27.75 -1.71
C PHE A 54 17.24 -28.70 -2.91
N PHE A 55 17.24 -29.99 -2.63
CA PHE A 55 17.24 -31.05 -3.64
C PHE A 55 16.31 -32.15 -3.19
N GLU A 56 15.49 -32.65 -4.10
CA GLU A 56 14.50 -33.67 -3.81
C GLU A 56 14.52 -34.81 -4.83
N TYR A 57 14.01 -35.95 -4.37
CA TYR A 57 13.65 -37.09 -5.20
C TYR A 57 12.38 -37.72 -4.62
N SER A 58 11.42 -38.03 -5.48
CA SER A 58 10.24 -38.85 -5.14
C SER A 58 9.83 -39.67 -6.36
N ASN A 59 9.29 -40.87 -6.14
CA ASN A 59 8.70 -41.67 -7.21
C ASN A 59 7.25 -41.24 -7.54
N SER A 60 6.58 -40.51 -6.63
CA SER A 60 5.27 -39.89 -6.83
C SER A 60 5.37 -38.38 -6.56
N SER A 61 4.65 -37.87 -5.55
CA SER A 61 4.76 -36.50 -5.05
C SER A 61 5.25 -36.52 -3.61
N ILE A 62 6.18 -35.62 -3.30
CA ILE A 62 6.68 -35.46 -1.93
C ILE A 62 5.55 -35.13 -0.95
N GLY A 63 4.56 -34.35 -1.41
CA GLY A 63 3.39 -33.97 -0.62
C GLY A 63 2.54 -35.19 -0.25
N GLN A 64 2.30 -36.10 -1.21
CA GLN A 64 1.52 -37.32 -0.97
C GLN A 64 2.21 -38.28 0.00
N VAL A 65 3.54 -38.43 -0.12
CA VAL A 65 4.31 -39.27 0.80
C VAL A 65 4.30 -38.68 2.22
N ILE A 66 4.40 -37.35 2.36
CA ILE A 66 4.30 -36.66 3.66
C ILE A 66 2.89 -36.80 4.25
N GLU A 67 1.86 -36.61 3.43
CA GLU A 67 0.46 -36.77 3.85
C GLU A 67 0.20 -38.19 4.35
N ARG A 68 0.61 -39.21 3.61
CA ARG A 68 0.50 -40.62 4.02
C ARG A 68 1.24 -40.91 5.32
N ARG A 69 2.42 -40.32 5.52
CA ARG A 69 3.14 -40.41 6.79
C ARG A 69 2.32 -39.79 7.93
N ASN A 70 1.74 -38.62 7.73
CA ASN A 70 0.95 -37.92 8.75
C ASN A 70 -0.33 -38.69 9.11
N LEU A 71 -0.90 -39.43 8.16
CA LEU A 71 -2.05 -40.33 8.38
C LEU A 71 -1.69 -41.62 9.13
N HIS A 72 -0.39 -41.94 9.30
CA HIS A 72 0.09 -43.09 10.06
C HIS A 72 0.66 -42.66 11.43
N PRO A 73 -0.18 -42.52 12.49
CA PRO A 73 0.24 -42.03 13.81
C PRO A 73 1.14 -42.99 14.59
N LYS A 74 1.27 -44.26 14.16
CA LYS A 74 1.89 -45.35 14.93
C LYS A 74 3.39 -45.18 15.26
N ASN A 75 4.05 -44.11 14.83
CA ASN A 75 5.44 -43.79 15.19
C ASN A 75 5.66 -42.34 15.64
N LEU A 76 4.59 -41.54 15.81
CA LEU A 76 4.71 -40.13 16.15
C LEU A 76 5.01 -39.93 17.66
N ASP A 77 4.57 -40.85 18.51
CA ASP A 77 4.72 -40.76 19.98
C ASP A 77 6.17 -40.77 20.51
N LYS A 78 7.19 -40.97 19.67
CA LYS A 78 8.61 -40.93 20.09
C LYS A 78 9.41 -39.72 19.61
N PHE A 79 8.88 -38.93 18.66
CA PHE A 79 9.62 -37.78 18.09
C PHE A 79 8.81 -36.50 17.95
N SER A 80 7.51 -36.49 18.28
CA SER A 80 6.69 -35.28 18.32
C SER A 80 6.46 -34.78 19.75
N GLN A 81 7.51 -34.43 20.46
CA GLN A 81 7.43 -33.13 21.09
C GLN A 81 7.78 -32.14 19.97
N PRO A 82 6.83 -31.30 19.51
CA PRO A 82 7.24 -30.08 18.83
C PRO A 82 8.29 -29.42 19.72
N SER A 83 9.41 -28.98 19.16
CA SER A 83 10.31 -28.11 19.93
C SER A 83 9.46 -27.00 20.52
N VAL A 84 9.71 -26.65 21.80
CA VAL A 84 8.99 -25.57 22.49
C VAL A 84 8.89 -24.32 21.61
N GLU A 85 9.94 -24.08 20.81
CA GLU A 85 10.05 -23.04 19.80
C GLU A 85 8.94 -23.07 18.71
N LEU A 86 8.62 -24.22 18.11
CA LEU A 86 7.57 -24.32 17.08
C LEU A 86 6.15 -24.15 17.66
N GLN A 87 5.94 -24.55 18.93
CA GLN A 87 4.68 -24.28 19.63
C GLN A 87 4.54 -22.80 19.97
N LEU A 88 5.64 -22.17 20.38
CA LEU A 88 5.68 -20.76 20.73
C LEU A 88 5.44 -19.89 19.48
N ASP A 89 6.06 -20.24 18.35
CA ASP A 89 5.85 -19.55 17.06
C ASP A 89 4.39 -19.66 16.58
N SER A 90 3.77 -20.84 16.72
CA SER A 90 2.36 -21.04 16.38
C SER A 90 1.43 -20.20 17.27
N ALA A 91 1.72 -20.14 18.57
CA ALA A 91 0.96 -19.33 19.52
C ALA A 91 1.11 -17.82 19.25
N VAL A 92 2.34 -17.36 18.98
CA VAL A 92 2.63 -15.96 18.61
C VAL A 92 1.90 -15.60 17.31
N HIS A 93 1.94 -16.46 16.30
CA HIS A 93 1.24 -16.23 15.04
C HIS A 93 -0.28 -16.16 15.23
N ALA A 94 -0.85 -17.02 16.08
CA ALA A 94 -2.27 -16.96 16.43
C ALA A 94 -2.64 -15.66 17.16
N MET A 95 -1.79 -15.18 18.07
CA MET A 95 -1.98 -13.90 18.76
C MET A 95 -1.94 -12.73 17.78
N LEU A 96 -0.94 -12.68 16.89
CA LEU A 96 -0.85 -11.62 15.87
C LEU A 96 -2.08 -11.61 14.96
N ASN A 97 -2.53 -12.77 14.49
CA ASN A 97 -3.72 -12.84 13.64
C ASN A 97 -4.99 -12.37 14.36
N LYS A 98 -5.09 -12.65 15.66
CA LYS A 98 -6.19 -12.15 16.50
C LYS A 98 -6.15 -10.62 16.61
N GLU A 99 -4.96 -10.05 16.83
CA GLU A 99 -4.78 -8.60 16.90
C GLU A 99 -5.09 -7.92 15.56
N ILE A 100 -4.62 -8.49 14.44
CA ILE A 100 -4.94 -8.01 13.09
C ILE A 100 -6.45 -8.03 12.86
N ALA A 101 -7.12 -9.11 13.23
CA ALA A 101 -8.57 -9.24 13.08
C ALA A 101 -9.33 -8.20 13.93
N GLU A 102 -8.87 -7.95 15.15
CA GLU A 102 -9.44 -6.95 16.05
C GLU A 102 -9.24 -5.52 15.51
N LYS A 103 -8.02 -5.17 15.09
CA LYS A 103 -7.72 -3.86 14.49
C LYS A 103 -8.46 -3.63 13.17
N THR A 104 -8.60 -4.67 12.35
CA THR A 104 -9.41 -4.60 11.12
C THR A 104 -10.88 -4.33 11.45
N ARG A 105 -11.41 -4.95 12.51
CA ARG A 105 -12.79 -4.71 12.97
C ARG A 105 -12.96 -3.29 13.51
N GLU A 106 -12.01 -2.79 14.30
CA GLU A 106 -12.01 -1.39 14.77
C GLU A 106 -12.05 -0.40 13.60
N LEU A 107 -11.25 -0.62 12.55
CA LEU A 107 -11.24 0.24 11.35
C LEU A 107 -12.56 0.22 10.56
N ARG A 108 -13.26 -0.92 10.54
CA ARG A 108 -14.60 -1.01 9.93
C ARG A 108 -15.62 -0.25 10.77
N ARG A 109 -15.56 -0.39 12.10
CA ARG A 109 -16.43 0.35 13.01
C ARG A 109 -16.29 1.86 12.88
N THR A 110 -15.06 2.38 12.74
CA THR A 110 -14.85 3.82 12.51
C THR A 110 -15.40 4.31 11.16
N ARG A 111 -15.71 3.40 10.23
CA ARG A 111 -16.40 3.69 8.95
C ARG A 111 -17.92 3.49 9.02
N GLY A 112 -18.46 3.11 10.17
CA GLY A 112 -19.88 2.79 10.34
C GLY A 112 -20.27 1.37 9.91
N GLU A 113 -19.30 0.49 9.70
CA GLU A 113 -19.50 -0.93 9.36
C GLU A 113 -19.38 -1.81 10.63
N ASP A 114 -19.90 -3.04 10.61
CA ASP A 114 -19.74 -4.04 11.69
C ASP A 114 -20.07 -3.51 13.12
N LEU A 115 -21.10 -2.65 13.23
CA LEU A 115 -21.55 -2.03 14.48
C LEU A 115 -22.36 -2.99 15.38
N GLN A 116 -22.76 -4.15 14.86
CA GLN A 116 -23.53 -5.13 15.63
C GLN A 116 -22.73 -5.60 16.85
N GLY A 117 -23.41 -5.69 17.99
CA GLY A 117 -22.83 -6.15 19.26
C GLY A 117 -22.10 -5.07 20.06
N LEU A 118 -22.07 -3.81 19.61
CA LEU A 118 -21.70 -2.67 20.44
C LEU A 118 -22.87 -2.28 21.35
N ASN A 119 -22.56 -1.93 22.61
CA ASN A 119 -23.53 -1.31 23.50
C ASN A 119 -23.59 0.22 23.29
N MET A 120 -24.56 0.87 23.94
CA MET A 120 -24.78 2.32 23.79
C MET A 120 -23.55 3.16 24.20
N GLU A 121 -22.87 2.79 25.28
CA GLU A 121 -21.70 3.51 25.78
C GLU A 121 -20.50 3.38 24.82
N GLU A 122 -20.31 2.21 24.23
CA GLU A 122 -19.27 1.97 23.22
C GLU A 122 -19.56 2.75 21.94
N LEU A 123 -20.83 2.83 21.55
CA LEU A 123 -21.26 3.58 20.37
C LEU A 123 -21.06 5.09 20.58
N GLU A 124 -21.42 5.62 21.76
CA GLU A 124 -21.19 7.02 22.12
C GLU A 124 -19.69 7.37 22.15
N LYS A 125 -18.84 6.47 22.65
CA LYS A 125 -17.37 6.66 22.59
C LYS A 125 -16.86 6.69 21.16
N LEU A 126 -17.37 5.83 20.29
CA LEU A 126 -17.01 5.77 18.87
C LEU A 126 -17.43 7.06 18.15
N GLU A 127 -18.66 7.53 18.39
CA GLU A 127 -19.19 8.78 17.86
C GLU A 127 -18.30 9.97 18.26
N LYS A 128 -18.04 10.16 19.56
CA LYS A 128 -17.17 11.25 20.06
C LYS A 128 -15.77 11.22 19.45
N LEU A 129 -15.21 10.02 19.22
CA LEU A 129 -13.91 9.87 18.59
C LEU A 129 -13.94 10.32 17.12
N ILE A 130 -14.97 9.91 16.37
CA ILE A 130 -15.13 10.28 14.96
C ILE A 130 -15.38 11.79 14.85
N GLU A 131 -16.31 12.34 15.64
CA GLU A 131 -16.61 13.78 15.67
C GLU A 131 -15.37 14.62 15.98
N GLY A 132 -14.63 14.26 17.04
CA GLY A 132 -13.40 14.95 17.41
C GLY A 132 -12.35 14.90 16.29
N SER A 133 -12.19 13.75 15.63
CA SER A 133 -11.28 13.62 14.49
C SER A 133 -11.71 14.46 13.28
N LEU A 134 -13.01 14.51 13.00
CA LEU A 134 -13.59 15.28 11.90
C LEU A 134 -13.41 16.78 12.13
N CYS A 135 -13.69 17.28 13.34
CA CYS A 135 -13.46 18.67 13.71
C CYS A 135 -12.00 19.09 13.44
N ARG A 136 -11.02 18.30 13.87
CA ARG A 136 -9.59 18.58 13.64
C ARG A 136 -9.24 18.64 12.15
N VAL A 137 -9.79 17.72 11.36
CA VAL A 137 -9.59 17.71 9.89
C VAL A 137 -10.23 18.94 9.25
N MET A 138 -11.44 19.31 9.66
CA MET A 138 -12.14 20.48 9.15
C MET A 138 -11.42 21.78 9.48
N GLU A 139 -10.96 21.96 10.74
CA GLU A 139 -10.18 23.12 11.17
C GLU A 139 -8.91 23.26 10.34
N THR A 140 -8.15 22.17 10.19
CA THR A 140 -6.90 22.16 9.40
C THR A 140 -7.15 22.48 7.93
N LYS A 141 -8.23 21.93 7.35
CA LYS A 141 -8.61 22.23 5.96
C LYS A 141 -9.05 23.68 5.81
N GLY A 142 -9.85 24.20 6.75
CA GLY A 142 -10.31 25.58 6.78
C GLY A 142 -9.15 26.57 6.84
N GLU A 143 -8.18 26.32 7.72
CA GLU A 143 -6.98 27.17 7.83
C GLU A 143 -6.18 27.18 6.51
N LYS A 144 -6.02 26.04 5.85
CA LYS A 144 -5.32 25.95 4.56
C LYS A 144 -6.06 26.72 3.46
N ILE A 145 -7.38 26.55 3.37
CA ILE A 145 -8.21 27.25 2.40
C ILE A 145 -8.13 28.76 2.63
N LEU A 146 -8.21 29.22 3.88
CA LEU A 146 -8.13 30.65 4.21
C LEU A 146 -6.79 31.25 3.76
N LYS A 147 -5.67 30.56 4.06
CA LYS A 147 -4.33 30.98 3.60
C LYS A 147 -4.24 31.08 2.07
N GLU A 148 -4.85 30.14 1.36
CA GLU A 148 -4.85 30.15 -0.11
C GLU A 148 -5.70 31.30 -0.67
N VAL A 149 -6.86 31.56 -0.07
CA VAL A 149 -7.71 32.73 -0.41
C VAL A 149 -6.94 34.04 -0.21
N ASP A 150 -6.24 34.20 0.91
CA ASP A 150 -5.49 35.42 1.21
C ASP A 150 -4.30 35.62 0.25
N ALA A 151 -3.61 34.53 -0.11
CA ALA A 151 -2.56 34.56 -1.10
C ALA A 151 -3.08 34.96 -2.50
N LEU A 152 -4.24 34.44 -2.90
CA LEU A 152 -4.87 34.77 -4.17
C LEU A 152 -5.34 36.24 -4.22
N LYS A 153 -5.94 36.75 -3.14
CA LYS A 153 -6.33 38.17 -3.04
C LYS A 153 -5.13 39.11 -3.14
N SER A 154 -4.03 38.77 -2.47
CA SER A 154 -2.80 39.56 -2.54
C SER A 154 -2.23 39.58 -3.97
N LYS A 155 -2.30 38.46 -4.68
CA LYS A 155 -1.88 38.34 -6.09
C LYS A 155 -2.79 39.11 -7.04
N GLU A 156 -4.10 39.08 -6.81
CA GLU A 156 -5.07 39.88 -7.57
C GLU A 156 -4.73 41.37 -7.47
N GLN A 157 -4.48 41.87 -6.26
CA GLN A 157 -4.12 43.26 -6.05
C GLN A 157 -2.81 43.63 -6.77
N GLN A 158 -1.77 42.79 -6.68
CA GLN A 158 -0.51 43.00 -7.40
C GLN A 158 -0.71 43.07 -8.92
N LEU A 159 -1.54 42.17 -9.47
CA LEU A 159 -1.83 42.17 -10.91
C LEU A 159 -2.62 43.40 -11.34
N ILE A 160 -3.56 43.88 -10.53
CA ILE A 160 -4.28 45.13 -10.78
C ILE A 160 -3.31 46.32 -10.82
N GLU A 161 -2.42 46.42 -9.83
CA GLU A 161 -1.41 47.49 -9.76
C GLU A 161 -0.44 47.45 -10.94
N GLU A 162 0.07 46.27 -11.31
CA GLU A 162 0.93 46.11 -12.48
C GLU A 162 0.21 46.47 -13.78
N ASN A 163 -1.03 46.04 -13.95
CA ASN A 163 -1.83 46.33 -15.13
C ASN A 163 -2.10 47.85 -15.27
N GLN A 164 -2.41 48.53 -14.17
CA GLN A 164 -2.52 49.99 -14.14
C GLN A 164 -1.20 50.66 -14.57
N ARG A 165 -0.06 50.19 -14.04
CA ARG A 165 1.27 50.72 -14.40
C ARG A 165 1.59 50.53 -15.88
N LEU A 166 1.28 49.36 -16.43
CA LEU A 166 1.48 49.05 -17.85
C LEU A 166 0.59 49.93 -18.73
N THR A 167 -0.68 50.12 -18.35
CA THR A 167 -1.62 51.00 -19.05
C THR A 167 -1.13 52.45 -19.08
N GLN A 168 -0.65 52.97 -17.94
CA GLN A 168 -0.02 54.30 -17.89
C GLN A 168 1.21 54.40 -18.80
N ARG A 169 2.05 53.36 -18.83
CA ARG A 169 3.24 53.33 -19.69
C ARG A 169 2.88 53.34 -21.17
N LEU A 170 1.86 52.59 -21.58
CA LEU A 170 1.33 52.60 -22.95
C LEU A 170 0.78 53.98 -23.33
N MET A 171 0.04 54.64 -22.44
CA MET A 171 -0.43 56.01 -22.67
C MET A 171 0.73 56.99 -22.87
N ASN A 172 1.78 56.89 -22.07
CA ASN A 172 2.95 57.77 -22.18
C ASN A 172 3.75 57.52 -23.48
N LEU A 173 3.87 56.25 -23.92
CA LEU A 173 4.49 55.90 -25.21
C LEU A 173 3.66 56.41 -26.40
N SER A 174 2.33 56.30 -26.34
CA SER A 174 1.43 56.81 -27.40
C SER A 174 1.52 58.33 -27.56
N LYS A 175 1.68 59.07 -26.45
CA LYS A 175 1.89 60.53 -26.47
C LYS A 175 3.25 60.93 -27.04
N GLY A 176 4.26 60.06 -26.95
CA GLY A 176 5.57 60.25 -27.58
C GLY A 176 5.61 59.94 -29.08
N GLN A 177 4.61 59.25 -29.61
CA GLN A 177 4.50 58.87 -31.03
C GLN A 177 3.58 59.80 -31.84
N GLY A 178 2.97 60.80 -31.20
CA GLY A 178 2.06 61.78 -31.81
C GLY A 178 2.73 63.00 -32.44
N HIS A 179 3.94 62.88 -33.00
CA HIS A 179 4.58 63.97 -33.77
C HIS A 179 4.81 63.63 -35.25
N LEU A 180 4.14 62.60 -35.77
CA LEU A 180 4.07 62.37 -37.21
C LEU A 180 2.65 61.93 -37.56
N LEU A 181 2.01 62.67 -38.48
CA LEU A 181 0.62 62.52 -38.96
C LEU A 181 -0.42 63.37 -38.21
N GLU A 182 -0.19 64.68 -38.17
CA GLU A 182 -1.30 65.61 -38.45
C GLU A 182 -1.67 65.45 -39.93
N GLN A 183 -2.93 65.11 -40.21
CA GLN A 183 -3.79 65.69 -41.25
C GLN A 183 -4.80 64.65 -41.74
N GLY A 184 -6.08 64.83 -41.39
CA GLY A 184 -7.16 63.99 -41.90
C GLY A 184 -8.43 64.12 -41.07
N GLN A 185 -9.29 65.06 -41.48
CA GLN A 185 -10.66 65.25 -41.00
C GLN A 185 -11.47 63.94 -41.06
N SER A 186 -12.35 63.70 -40.10
CA SER A 186 -13.78 63.44 -40.33
C SER A 186 -14.47 62.89 -39.06
N SER A 187 -15.65 63.44 -38.82
CA SER A 187 -16.70 63.05 -37.88
C SER A 187 -17.01 61.55 -37.85
N ASP A 188 -17.33 60.98 -36.69
CA ASP A 188 -18.74 60.70 -36.37
C ASP A 188 -18.97 60.37 -34.88
N SER A 189 -20.14 60.77 -34.39
CA SER A 189 -20.63 60.51 -33.04
C SER A 189 -21.49 59.26 -33.01
N MET A 190 -21.38 58.42 -31.98
CA MET A 190 -22.55 57.75 -31.42
C MET A 190 -22.37 57.52 -29.92
N VAL A 191 -23.18 58.27 -29.18
CA VAL A 191 -23.55 58.03 -27.80
C VAL A 191 -24.65 56.96 -27.80
N THR A 192 -24.46 55.87 -27.05
CA THR A 192 -25.58 55.17 -26.43
C THR A 192 -25.31 55.01 -24.95
N ASN A 193 -26.29 55.47 -24.20
CA ASN A 193 -26.31 55.81 -22.80
C ASN A 193 -27.20 54.75 -22.08
N ILE A 194 -27.28 54.86 -20.74
CA ILE A 194 -28.40 54.36 -19.87
C ILE A 194 -28.31 52.83 -19.54
N SER A 195 -28.29 52.34 -18.29
CA SER A 195 -28.64 52.95 -17.00
C SER A 195 -28.10 52.17 -15.80
N SER A 196 -27.85 52.94 -14.75
CA SER A 196 -27.77 52.59 -13.34
C SER A 196 -29.09 52.01 -12.80
N ASN A 197 -29.02 51.04 -11.88
CA ASN A 197 -29.71 51.18 -10.59
C ASN A 197 -29.28 50.16 -9.53
N SER A 198 -29.14 50.70 -8.33
CA SER A 198 -28.94 50.06 -7.03
C SER A 198 -30.09 49.13 -6.62
N ALA A 199 -29.78 48.05 -5.90
CA ALA A 199 -30.33 47.73 -4.57
C ALA A 199 -30.05 46.26 -4.19
N TYR A 200 -29.48 46.05 -3.01
CA TYR A 200 -29.55 44.76 -2.31
C TYR A 200 -31.02 44.43 -1.99
N PRO A 201 -31.35 43.13 -1.87
CA PRO A 201 -31.62 42.62 -0.52
C PRO A 201 -31.02 41.24 -0.21
N ARG A 202 -31.07 40.97 1.09
CA ARG A 202 -30.55 39.86 1.90
C ARG A 202 -31.18 38.48 1.60
N GLN A 203 -30.37 37.46 1.93
CA GLN A 203 -30.67 36.14 2.53
C GLN A 203 -31.77 35.27 1.90
N ASP A 204 -31.40 34.06 1.48
CA ASP A 204 -31.68 32.86 2.27
C ASP A 204 -30.71 31.72 1.89
N TYR A 205 -30.21 31.05 2.93
CA TYR A 205 -29.51 29.78 2.81
C TYR A 205 -30.57 28.73 2.48
N ASP A 206 -30.37 27.97 1.40
CA ASP A 206 -31.00 26.66 1.33
C ASP A 206 -30.03 25.58 0.87
N ASN A 207 -30.16 24.50 1.62
CA ASN A 207 -29.33 23.36 1.80
C ASN A 207 -29.77 22.30 0.78
N SER A 208 -28.89 21.87 -0.12
CA SER A 208 -29.11 20.59 -0.80
C SER A 208 -27.80 19.90 -1.16
N CYS A 209 -27.39 19.01 -0.26
CA CYS A 209 -26.54 17.88 -0.56
C CYS A 209 -27.13 17.09 -1.73
N SER A 210 -26.48 17.14 -2.89
CA SER A 210 -26.68 16.16 -3.95
C SER A 210 -25.70 15.00 -3.74
N PHE A 211 -26.29 13.86 -3.39
CA PHE A 211 -25.66 12.55 -3.42
C PHE A 211 -25.06 12.27 -4.80
N LEU A 212 -23.77 11.93 -4.85
CA LEU A 212 -23.19 11.20 -5.99
C LEU A 212 -22.94 9.76 -5.55
N THR A 213 -23.86 8.89 -5.94
CA THR A 213 -23.69 7.44 -6.02
C THR A 213 -22.57 7.11 -7.01
N LEU A 214 -21.50 6.48 -6.54
CA LEU A 214 -20.55 5.77 -7.40
C LEU A 214 -21.22 4.50 -7.93
N GLY A 215 -21.19 4.35 -9.26
CA GLY A 215 -21.12 3.04 -9.92
C GLY A 215 -19.68 2.68 -10.20
#